data_AF-A0A4D7JDQ1-F1
#
_entry.id   AF-A0A4D7JDQ1-F1
#
_cell.length_a   1.000
_cell.length_b   1.000
_cell.length_c   1.000
_cell.angle_alpha   90.00
_cell.angle_beta   90.00
_cell.angle_gamma   90.00
#
_symmetry.space_group_name_H-M   'P 1'
#
loop_
_entity.id
_entity.type
_entity.pdbx_description
1 polymer ?
#
loop_
_entity_poly.entity_id
_entity_poly.type
_entity_poly.pdbx_seq_one_letter_code
_entity_poly.pdbx_strand_id
1 'polypeptide(L)'
;MTPSLLVRTDLVQYSFDVAVLGTYKEKMYAGLSYRQEEAIIAMLGYSFLKENAMKVGYAFDYIVSEQSAKQATSHEIMLSYTLPVLPPAAKKVIRTPRFRH
;
A
#
# COMPACT_ATOMS: atom_id res chain seq x y z
N MET A 1 1.13 13.74 7.59
CA MET A 1 -0.09 13.82 6.76
C MET A 1 0.37 14.03 5.33
N THR A 2 -0.05 13.15 4.41
CA THR A 2 0.28 13.13 2.98
C THR A 2 -1.04 13.15 2.20
N PRO A 3 -1.48 14.33 1.72
CA PRO A 3 -2.61 14.42 0.82
C PRO A 3 -2.20 13.98 -0.59
N SER A 4 -3.11 13.35 -1.33
CA SER A 4 -2.94 13.04 -2.74
C SER A 4 -4.22 13.33 -3.51
N LEU A 5 -4.04 13.78 -4.74
CA LEU A 5 -5.10 14.09 -5.67
C LEU A 5 -4.82 13.39 -6.97
N LEU A 6 -5.80 12.68 -7.50
CA LEU A 6 -5.68 11.98 -8.77
C LEU A 6 -6.91 12.25 -9.62
N VAL A 7 -6.67 12.71 -10.84
CA VAL A 7 -7.70 12.97 -11.84
C VAL A 7 -7.46 11.98 -12.98
N ARG A 8 -8.47 11.18 -13.36
CA ARG A 8 -8.43 10.36 -14.57
C ARG A 8 -9.46 10.88 -15.57
N THR A 9 -9.10 10.87 -16.85
CA THR A 9 -10.02 11.25 -17.92
C THR A 9 -9.79 10.41 -19.15
N ASP A 10 -10.88 9.91 -19.73
CA ASP A 10 -10.90 9.17 -20.99
C ASP A 10 -11.46 10.04 -22.14
N LEU A 11 -11.39 11.37 -22.02
CA LEU A 11 -11.97 12.38 -22.92
C LEU A 11 -13.52 12.38 -23.01
N VAL A 12 -14.17 11.33 -22.49
CA VAL A 12 -15.63 11.16 -22.39
C VAL A 12 -16.10 11.15 -20.93
N GLN A 13 -15.37 10.46 -20.05
CA GLN A 13 -15.63 10.41 -18.61
C GLN A 13 -14.47 11.02 -17.83
N TYR A 14 -14.80 11.63 -16.69
CA TYR A 14 -13.86 12.29 -15.79
C TYR A 14 -14.08 11.73 -14.40
N SER A 15 -13.07 11.09 -13.81
CA SER A 15 -13.12 10.61 -12.44
C SER A 15 -12.08 11.33 -11.58
N PHE A 16 -12.47 11.60 -10.34
CA PHE A 16 -11.68 12.33 -9.38
C PHE A 16 -11.56 11.56 -8.07
N ASP A 17 -10.32 11.37 -7.66
CA ASP A 17 -9.92 10.66 -6.45
C ASP A 17 -9.16 11.61 -5.53
N VAL A 18 -9.66 11.80 -4.33
CA VAL A 18 -8.97 12.53 -3.25
C VAL A 18 -8.60 11.54 -2.18
N ALA A 19 -7.36 11.56 -1.71
CA ALA A 19 -6.98 10.78 -0.54
C ALA A 19 -6.12 11.60 0.42
N VAL A 20 -6.25 11.29 1.71
CA VAL A 20 -5.44 11.86 2.77
C VAL A 20 -4.97 10.72 3.64
N LEU A 21 -3.65 10.57 3.76
CA LEU A 21 -3.03 9.53 4.58
C LEU A 21 -2.18 10.17 5.68
N GLY A 22 -2.42 9.83 6.93
CA GLY A 22 -1.61 10.21 8.07
C GLY A 22 -0.76 9.03 8.53
N THR A 23 0.56 9.19 8.51
CA THR A 23 1.48 8.21 9.12
C THR A 23 1.98 8.73 10.46
N TYR A 24 1.90 7.91 11.50
CA TYR A 24 2.39 8.19 12.85
C TYR A 24 3.54 7.24 13.21
N LYS A 25 4.69 7.85 13.55
CA LYS A 25 5.92 7.16 13.97
C LYS A 25 6.37 6.02 13.04
N GLU A 26 6.05 6.14 11.74
CA GLU A 26 6.37 5.14 10.70
C GLU A 26 5.82 3.72 10.98
N LYS A 27 4.95 3.58 11.98
CA LYS A 27 4.35 2.31 12.39
C LYS A 27 2.87 2.29 12.09
N MET A 28 2.16 3.37 12.41
CA MET A 28 0.73 3.46 12.19
C MET A 28 0.46 4.32 10.97
N TYR A 29 -0.47 3.91 10.13
CA TYR A 29 -1.04 4.79 9.12
C TYR A 29 -2.54 4.74 9.20
N ALA A 30 -3.19 5.87 8.94
CA ALA A 30 -4.63 5.97 8.84
C ALA A 30 -4.96 7.00 7.77
N GLY A 31 -5.95 6.72 6.94
CA GLY A 31 -6.30 7.59 5.84
C GLY A 31 -7.75 7.45 5.43
N LEU A 32 -8.20 8.46 4.70
CA LEU A 32 -9.51 8.48 4.06
C LEU A 32 -9.27 8.74 2.58
N SER A 33 -10.00 8.04 1.72
CA SER A 33 -10.03 8.28 0.29
C SER A 33 -11.47 8.44 -0.17
N TYR A 34 -11.71 9.36 -1.10
CA TYR A 34 -12.99 9.64 -1.69
C TYR A 34 -12.85 9.53 -3.20
N ARG A 35 -13.57 8.58 -3.79
CA ARG A 35 -13.69 8.40 -5.24
C ARG A 35 -15.07 8.86 -5.65
N GLN A 36 -15.15 9.95 -6.41
CA GLN A 36 -16.40 10.66 -6.71
C GLN A 36 -17.49 9.75 -7.30
N GLU A 37 -17.11 8.84 -8.19
CA GLU A 37 -18.05 8.00 -8.95
C GLU A 37 -18.19 6.59 -8.39
N GLU A 38 -17.53 6.26 -7.27
CA GLU A 38 -17.47 4.89 -6.75
C GLU A 38 -17.79 4.83 -5.25
N ALA A 39 -16.85 5.25 -4.39
CA ALA A 39 -16.86 4.89 -2.98
C ALA A 39 -16.07 5.84 -2.08
N ILE A 40 -16.46 5.87 -0.81
CA ILE A 40 -15.66 6.43 0.29
C ILE A 40 -14.92 5.28 0.96
N ILE A 41 -13.61 5.43 1.12
CA ILE A 41 -12.73 4.42 1.67
C ILE A 41 -12.11 4.96 2.95
N ALA A 42 -12.19 4.20 4.03
CA ALA A 42 -11.44 4.44 5.24
C ALA A 42 -10.39 3.35 5.41
N MET A 43 -9.13 3.73 5.62
CA MET A 43 -8.03 2.80 5.78
C MET A 43 -7.26 3.08 7.05
N LEU A 44 -6.82 2.02 7.72
CA LEU A 44 -5.92 2.09 8.85
C LEU A 44 -4.97 0.90 8.83
N GLY A 45 -3.79 1.06 9.38
CA GLY A 45 -2.83 -0.02 9.43
C GLY A 45 -1.74 0.19 10.46
N TYR A 46 -1.10 -0.92 10.79
CA TYR A 46 -0.11 -1.05 11.83
C TYR A 46 1.05 -1.91 11.32
N SER A 47 2.25 -1.37 11.45
CA SER A 47 3.49 -2.06 11.16
C SER A 47 4.12 -2.48 12.48
N PHE A 48 4.41 -3.78 12.59
CA PHE A 48 5.03 -4.42 13.73
C PHE A 48 6.19 -5.29 13.26
N LEU A 49 6.90 -5.92 14.20
CA LEU A 49 8.16 -6.64 13.97
C LEU A 49 9.40 -5.73 13.81
N LYS A 50 10.58 -6.36 13.85
CA LYS A 50 11.88 -5.69 13.69
C LYS A 50 11.91 -4.99 12.34
N GLU A 51 12.31 -3.72 12.33
CA GLU A 51 12.40 -2.89 11.11
C GLU A 51 11.07 -2.70 10.34
N ASN A 52 9.91 -2.79 11.01
CA ASN A 52 8.60 -2.69 10.37
C ASN A 52 8.38 -3.75 9.27
N ALA A 53 9.01 -4.92 9.42
CA ALA A 53 8.95 -5.99 8.44
C ALA A 53 7.53 -6.52 8.22
N MET A 54 6.68 -6.53 9.23
CA MET A 54 5.28 -6.95 9.09
C MET A 54 4.35 -5.74 9.12
N LYS A 55 3.42 -5.67 8.18
CA LYS A 55 2.39 -4.62 8.10
C LYS A 55 1.02 -5.28 8.01
N VAL A 56 0.11 -4.86 8.86
CA VAL A 56 -1.31 -5.22 8.79
C VAL A 56 -2.10 -3.95 8.47
N GLY A 57 -2.99 -4.04 7.49
CA GLY A 57 -3.90 -2.98 7.11
C GLY A 57 -5.33 -3.49 7.16
N TYR A 58 -6.25 -2.57 7.40
CA TYR A 58 -7.68 -2.76 7.28
C TYR A 58 -8.24 -1.60 6.48
N ALA A 59 -9.07 -1.91 5.49
CA ALA A 59 -9.78 -0.95 4.69
C ALA A 59 -11.29 -1.24 4.74
N PHE A 60 -12.07 -0.17 4.77
CA PHE A 60 -13.51 -0.20 4.74
C PHE A 60 -13.98 0.66 3.57
N ASP A 61 -14.64 0.03 2.61
CA ASP A 61 -15.13 0.71 1.42
C ASP A 61 -16.65 0.81 1.49
N TYR A 62 -17.14 2.04 1.46
CA TYR A 62 -18.55 2.36 1.40
C TYR A 62 -18.91 2.83 -0.01
N ILE A 63 -19.64 1.99 -0.75
CA ILE A 63 -20.03 2.28 -2.12
C ILE A 63 -21.21 3.26 -2.11
N VAL A 64 -21.01 4.45 -2.69
CA VAL A 64 -22.01 5.52 -2.74
C VAL A 64 -22.75 5.52 -4.08
N SER A 65 -22.07 5.13 -5.16
CA SER A 65 -22.63 5.05 -6.51
C SER A 65 -22.93 3.60 -6.89
N GLU A 66 -23.99 3.34 -7.66
CA GLU A 66 -24.38 1.99 -8.12
C GLU A 66 -24.69 0.97 -7.00
N GLN A 67 -25.24 1.43 -5.87
CA GLN A 67 -25.55 0.57 -4.72
C GLN A 67 -26.60 -0.52 -5.01
N SER A 68 -27.36 -0.41 -6.10
CA SER A 68 -28.32 -1.45 -6.51
C SER A 68 -27.66 -2.63 -7.24
N ALA A 69 -26.41 -2.50 -7.68
CA ALA A 69 -25.68 -3.52 -8.43
C ALA A 69 -24.52 -4.16 -7.62
N LYS A 70 -24.06 -3.50 -6.54
CA LYS A 70 -22.92 -3.93 -5.71
C LYS A 70 -23.29 -3.93 -4.22
N GLN A 71 -22.56 -4.69 -3.40
CA GLN A 71 -22.73 -4.61 -1.94
C GLN A 71 -22.39 -3.21 -1.44
N ALA A 72 -23.23 -2.68 -0.55
CA ALA A 72 -23.10 -1.32 -0.01
C ALA A 72 -21.80 -1.10 0.79
N THR A 73 -21.24 -2.17 1.38
CA THR A 73 -20.07 -2.12 2.27
C THR A 73 -19.10 -3.26 1.95
N SER A 74 -17.80 -2.96 1.90
CA SER A 74 -16.73 -3.96 1.82
C SER A 74 -15.76 -3.80 3.00
N HIS A 75 -15.24 -4.93 3.48
CA HIS A 75 -14.26 -5.00 4.56
C HIS A 75 -13.04 -5.76 4.06
N GLU A 76 -11.92 -5.07 3.91
CA GLU A 76 -10.68 -5.64 3.37
C GLU A 76 -9.59 -5.67 4.44
N ILE A 77 -8.88 -6.79 4.52
CA ILE A 77 -7.74 -6.96 5.42
C ILE A 77 -6.50 -7.21 4.56
N MET A 78 -5.45 -6.44 4.80
CA MET A 78 -4.16 -6.56 4.14
C MET A 78 -3.11 -7.05 5.13
N LEU A 79 -2.33 -8.06 4.74
CA LEU A 79 -1.14 -8.50 5.46
C LEU A 79 0.06 -8.44 4.52
N SER A 80 1.14 -7.80 4.93
CA SER A 80 2.35 -7.66 4.14
C SER A 80 3.59 -7.96 4.97
N TYR A 81 4.51 -8.77 4.45
CA TYR A 81 5.77 -9.11 5.09
C TYR A 81 6.95 -8.77 4.18
N THR A 82 7.92 -8.04 4.72
CA THR A 82 9.16 -7.66 4.03
C THR A 82 10.23 -8.68 4.34
N LEU A 83 10.71 -9.39 3.31
CA LEU A 83 11.78 -10.36 3.45
C LEU A 83 13.14 -9.66 3.61
N PRO A 84 14.02 -10.14 4.51
CA PRO A 84 15.37 -9.59 4.63
C PRO A 84 16.15 -9.87 3.35
N VAL A 85 16.97 -8.91 2.93
CA VAL A 85 17.91 -9.11 1.83
C VAL A 85 18.92 -10.16 2.28
N LEU A 86 18.94 -11.31 1.61
CA LEU A 86 19.98 -12.30 1.83
C LEU A 86 21.32 -11.65 1.45
N PRO A 87 22.34 -11.69 2.34
CA PRO A 87 23.64 -11.14 1.98
C PRO A 87 24.10 -11.82 0.69
N PRO A 88 24.65 -11.06 -0.28
CA PRO A 88 25.17 -11.65 -1.50
C PRO A 88 26.11 -12.78 -1.11
N ALA A 89 25.87 -13.98 -1.66
CA ALA A 89 26.71 -15.15 -1.38
C ALA A 89 28.16 -14.69 -1.47
N ALA A 90 28.88 -14.80 -0.34
CA ALA A 90 30.22 -14.24 -0.19
C ALA A 90 30.99 -14.50 -1.48
N LYS A 91 31.44 -13.44 -2.18
CA LYS A 91 32.09 -13.52 -3.50
C LYS A 91 32.96 -14.76 -3.48
N LYS A 92 32.55 -15.82 -4.20
CA LYS A 92 33.27 -17.09 -4.17
C LYS A 92 34.69 -16.75 -4.59
N VAL A 93 35.64 -16.85 -3.67
CA VAL A 93 37.03 -16.51 -3.96
C VAL A 93 37.45 -17.41 -5.11
N ILE A 94 37.61 -16.82 -6.30
CA ILE A 94 38.00 -17.54 -7.50
C ILE A 94 39.46 -17.94 -7.29
N ARG A 95 39.69 -19.14 -6.76
CA ARG A 95 41.03 -19.72 -6.66
C ARG A 95 41.41 -20.31 -8.02
N THR A 96 41.64 -19.46 -9.01
CA THR A 96 42.29 -19.87 -10.27
C THR A 96 43.80 -19.65 -10.16
N PRO A 97 44.64 -20.49 -10.80
CA PRO A 97 46.10 -20.41 -10.73
C PRO A 97 46.69 -19.05 -11.15
N ARG A 98 45.93 -18.24 -11.91
CA ARG A 98 46.34 -16.94 -12.45
C ARG A 98 46.46 -15.82 -11.40
N PHE A 99 45.93 -16.00 -10.19
CA PHE A 99 45.87 -14.96 -9.15
C PHE A 99 46.52 -15.39 -7.82
N ARG A 100 47.57 -16.22 -7.87
CA ARG A 100 48.34 -16.66 -6.69
C ARG A 100 49.71 -15.95 -6.64
N HIS A 101 49.71 -14.63 -6.45
CA HIS A 101 50.87 -13.84 -5.99
C HIS A 101 50.40 -12.59 -5.27
#